data_AF-A0A1C0TWU2-F1
#
_entry.id   AF-A0A1C0TWU2-F1
#
_cell.length_a   1.000
_cell.length_b   1.000
_cell.length_c   1.000
_cell.angle_alpha   90.00
_cell.angle_beta   90.00
_cell.angle_gamma   90.00
#
_symmetry.space_group_name_H-M   'P 1'
#
loop_
_entity.id
_entity.type
_entity.pdbx_description
1 polymer ?
#
loop_
_entity_poly.entity_id
_entity_poly.type
_entity_poly.pdbx_seq_one_letter_code
_entity_poly.pdbx_strand_id
1 'polypeptide(L)'
;MTIKQPQFEDIVELLNKAILILDSESLDGSVKDTKKLFNRIKSVDSIIPSHKNDLYSILRMMLESNAYYDSKAGEHLDQAFVPMKEALGESV
;
A
#
# COMPACT_ATOMS: atom_id res chain seq x y z
N MET A 1 -17.31 7.70 -18.90
CA MET A 1 -15.88 7.87 -18.57
C MET A 1 -15.77 7.88 -17.06
N THR A 2 -15.27 6.80 -16.46
CA THR A 2 -14.87 6.82 -15.05
C THR A 2 -13.65 7.73 -14.98
N ILE A 3 -13.76 8.85 -14.29
CA ILE A 3 -12.61 9.70 -13.99
C ILE A 3 -11.76 8.88 -13.03
N LYS A 4 -10.65 8.29 -13.52
CA LYS A 4 -9.69 7.61 -12.65
C LYS A 4 -9.20 8.62 -11.62
N GLN A 5 -9.15 8.21 -10.35
CA GLN A 5 -8.54 9.04 -9.30
C GLN A 5 -7.11 9.38 -9.73
N PRO A 6 -6.71 10.67 -9.75
CA PRO A 6 -5.40 11.06 -10.26
C PRO A 6 -4.24 10.42 -9.47
N GLN A 7 -4.49 10.11 -8.19
CA GLN A 7 -3.56 9.42 -7.30
C GLN A 7 -3.39 7.92 -7.58
N PHE A 8 -4.23 7.33 -8.44
CA PHE A 8 -4.27 5.87 -8.59
C PHE A 8 -2.93 5.29 -9.02
N GLU A 9 -2.28 5.88 -10.03
CA GLU A 9 -1.00 5.38 -10.54
C GLU A 9 0.11 5.52 -9.50
N ASP A 10 0.15 6.64 -8.76
CA ASP A 10 1.13 6.86 -7.69
C ASP A 10 1.00 5.80 -6.57
N ILE A 11 -0.23 5.46 -6.18
CA ILE A 11 -0.50 4.41 -5.19
C ILE A 11 -0.03 3.05 -5.69
N VAL A 12 -0.34 2.71 -6.94
CA VAL A 12 0.08 1.44 -7.55
C VAL A 12 1.60 1.35 -7.63
N GLU A 13 2.28 2.45 -7.99
CA GLU A 13 3.74 2.51 -8.05
C GLU A 13 4.39 2.31 -6.67
N LEU A 14 3.92 3.02 -5.65
CA LEU A 14 4.43 2.91 -4.28
C LEU A 14 4.25 1.50 -3.72
N LEU A 15 3.06 0.91 -3.90
CA LEU A 15 2.80 -0.47 -3.48
C LEU A 15 3.68 -1.48 -4.23
N ASN A 16 3.90 -1.28 -5.54
CA ASN A 16 4.78 -2.15 -6.31
C ASN A 16 6.23 -2.06 -5.84
N LYS A 17 6.74 -0.85 -5.54
CA LYS A 17 8.08 -0.66 -4.96
C LYS A 17 8.21 -1.36 -3.61
N ALA A 18 7.21 -1.20 -2.73
CA ALA A 18 7.18 -1.87 -1.45
C ALA A 18 7.23 -3.40 -1.60
N ILE A 19 6.45 -3.97 -2.53
CA ILE A 19 6.45 -5.41 -2.82
C ILE A 19 7.85 -5.89 -3.21
N LEU A 20 8.54 -5.20 -4.12
CA LEU A 20 9.87 -5.60 -4.58
C LEU A 20 10.90 -5.57 -3.44
N ILE A 21 10.81 -4.59 -2.54
CA ILE A 21 11.72 -4.48 -1.39
C ILE A 21 11.44 -5.61 -0.39
N LEU A 22 10.18 -5.83 -0.02
CA LEU A 22 9.78 -6.90 0.89
C LEU A 22 10.23 -8.28 0.38
N ASP A 23 10.14 -8.50 -0.93
CA ASP A 23 10.58 -9.74 -1.60
C ASP A 23 12.11 -9.90 -1.49
N SER A 24 12.86 -8.81 -1.72
CA SER A 24 14.33 -8.80 -1.58
C SER A 24 14.81 -9.00 -0.13
N GLU A 25 14.01 -8.58 0.84
CA GLU A 25 14.29 -8.70 2.28
C GLU A 25 13.75 -10.01 2.88
N SER A 26 13.18 -10.90 2.05
CA SER A 26 12.60 -12.19 2.47
C SER A 26 11.49 -12.07 3.53
N LEU A 27 10.72 -10.97 3.47
CA LEU A 27 9.58 -10.71 4.34
C LEU A 27 8.29 -11.29 3.74
N ASP A 28 8.27 -12.61 3.52
CA ASP A 28 7.23 -13.32 2.73
C ASP A 28 5.79 -13.04 3.18
N GLY A 29 5.55 -12.89 4.49
CA GLY A 29 4.24 -12.53 5.04
C GLY A 29 3.77 -11.16 4.53
N SER A 30 4.61 -10.14 4.70
CA SER A 30 4.35 -8.78 4.24
C SER A 30 4.27 -8.70 2.71
N VAL A 31 5.06 -9.48 1.97
CA VAL A 31 4.96 -9.60 0.51
C VAL A 31 3.57 -10.06 0.11
N LYS A 32 3.08 -11.14 0.72
CA LYS A 32 1.78 -11.74 0.40
C LYS A 32 0.64 -10.76 0.65
N ASP A 33 0.65 -10.08 1.79
CA ASP A 33 -0.42 -9.14 2.14
C ASP A 33 -0.39 -7.87 1.28
N THR A 34 0.80 -7.35 0.98
CA THR A 34 0.95 -6.20 0.07
C THR A 34 0.54 -6.55 -1.37
N LYS A 35 0.94 -7.73 -1.89
CA LYS A 35 0.49 -8.23 -3.21
C LYS A 35 -1.03 -8.40 -3.26
N LYS A 36 -1.65 -8.86 -2.17
CA LYS A 36 -3.11 -8.99 -2.06
C LYS A 36 -3.81 -7.62 -2.16
N LEU A 37 -3.30 -6.61 -1.44
CA LEU A 37 -3.81 -5.24 -1.52
C LEU A 37 -3.66 -4.68 -2.95
N PHE A 38 -2.46 -4.79 -3.52
CA PHE A 38 -2.16 -4.33 -4.88
C PHE A 38 -3.12 -4.93 -5.92
N ASN A 39 -3.34 -6.24 -5.88
CA ASN A 39 -4.23 -6.92 -6.82
C ASN A 39 -5.70 -6.48 -6.65
N ARG A 40 -6.15 -6.22 -5.41
CA ARG A 40 -7.50 -5.69 -5.16
C ARG A 40 -7.67 -4.29 -5.74
N ILE A 41 -6.70 -3.41 -5.54
CA ILE A 41 -6.70 -2.07 -6.13
C ILE A 41 -6.77 -2.15 -7.66
N LYS A 42 -5.92 -2.96 -8.29
CA LYS A 42 -5.93 -3.12 -9.76
C LYS A 42 -7.20 -3.78 -10.30
N SER A 43 -7.82 -4.68 -9.54
CA SER A 43 -9.07 -5.34 -9.95
C SER A 43 -10.27 -4.39 -9.93
N VAL A 44 -10.30 -3.44 -9.00
CA VAL A 44 -11.37 -2.45 -8.87
C VAL A 44 -11.12 -1.24 -9.76
N ASP A 45 -9.85 -0.98 -10.12
CA ASP A 45 -9.41 0.18 -10.90
C ASP A 45 -9.80 1.51 -10.23
N SER A 46 -9.93 1.49 -8.90
CA SER A 46 -10.26 2.63 -8.05
C SER A 46 -9.85 2.35 -6.59
N ILE A 47 -9.54 3.41 -5.86
CA ILE A 47 -9.23 3.42 -4.43
C ILE A 47 -10.52 3.59 -3.63
N ILE A 48 -10.77 2.65 -2.74
CA ILE A 48 -11.94 2.64 -1.84
C ILE A 48 -11.46 2.56 -0.37
N PRO A 49 -12.30 2.95 0.61
CA PRO A 49 -11.89 3.03 2.01
C PRO A 49 -11.30 1.73 2.58
N SER A 50 -11.75 0.56 2.11
CA SER A 50 -11.20 -0.72 2.56
C SER A 50 -9.73 -0.89 2.21
N HIS A 51 -9.26 -0.34 1.09
CA HIS A 51 -7.84 -0.43 0.69
C HIS A 51 -6.93 0.31 1.67
N LYS A 52 -7.37 1.46 2.18
CA LYS A 52 -6.66 2.20 3.23
C LYS A 52 -6.59 1.39 4.53
N ASN A 53 -7.67 0.73 4.91
CA ASN A 53 -7.70 -0.14 6.10
C ASN A 53 -6.80 -1.37 5.94
N ASP A 54 -6.73 -1.94 4.74
CA ASP A 54 -5.82 -3.05 4.42
C ASP A 54 -4.35 -2.57 4.54
N LEU A 55 -4.02 -1.40 3.99
CA LEU A 55 -2.67 -0.82 4.11
C LEU A 55 -2.29 -0.56 5.59
N TYR A 56 -3.23 -0.04 6.38
CA TYR A 56 -3.03 0.15 7.82
C TYR A 56 -2.75 -1.17 8.54
N SER A 57 -3.47 -2.23 8.18
CA SER A 57 -3.28 -3.55 8.77
C SER A 57 -1.91 -4.12 8.44
N ILE A 58 -1.42 -3.93 7.21
CA ILE A 58 -0.07 -4.35 6.78
C ILE A 58 1.00 -3.62 7.60
N LEU A 59 0.94 -2.28 7.67
CA LEU A 59 1.90 -1.49 8.45
C LEU A 59 1.90 -1.89 9.93
N ARG A 60 0.72 -2.12 10.50
CA ARG A 60 0.59 -2.57 11.88
C ARG A 60 1.26 -3.92 12.10
N MET A 61 1.07 -4.89 11.20
CA MET A 61 1.74 -6.18 11.31
C MET A 61 3.26 -6.05 11.20
N MET A 62 3.75 -5.18 10.31
CA MET A 62 5.19 -4.90 10.20
C MET A 62 5.75 -4.26 11.47
N LEU A 63 5.00 -3.37 12.13
CA LEU A 63 5.39 -2.78 13.42
C LEU A 63 5.44 -3.85 14.51
N GLU A 64 4.42 -4.70 14.59
CA GLU A 64 4.34 -5.80 15.57
C GLU A 64 5.46 -6.84 15.38
N SER A 65 5.99 -7.00 14.17
CA SER A 65 7.10 -7.91 13.86
C SER A 65 8.49 -7.25 13.85
N ASN A 66 8.61 -5.98 14.24
CA ASN A 66 9.81 -5.11 14.10
C ASN A 66 10.31 -4.87 12.66
N ALA A 67 9.73 -5.53 11.66
CA ALA A 67 10.12 -5.39 10.26
C ALA A 67 9.88 -3.98 9.72
N TYR A 68 9.00 -3.20 10.34
CA TYR A 68 8.72 -1.82 9.95
C TYR A 68 9.97 -0.92 9.99
N TYR A 69 10.84 -1.08 11.00
CA TYR A 69 12.02 -0.23 11.17
C TYR A 69 13.23 -0.75 10.40
N ASP A 70 13.29 -2.07 10.16
CA ASP A 70 14.40 -2.72 9.48
C ASP A 70 14.23 -2.72 7.95
N SER A 71 12.98 -2.61 7.48
CA SER A 71 12.62 -2.66 6.05
C SER A 71 12.50 -1.28 5.43
N LYS A 72 13.09 -1.10 4.25
CA LYS A 72 12.85 0.10 3.43
C LYS A 72 11.44 0.14 2.83
N ALA A 73 10.70 -0.97 2.86
CA ALA A 73 9.33 -1.02 2.36
C ALA A 73 8.36 -0.26 3.25
N GLY A 74 8.64 -0.14 4.55
CA GLY A 74 7.81 0.61 5.50
C GLY A 74 7.60 2.06 5.05
N GLU A 75 8.65 2.72 4.56
CA GLU A 75 8.59 4.09 4.06
C GLU A 75 7.67 4.22 2.84
N HIS A 76 7.76 3.31 1.87
CA HIS A 76 6.91 3.35 0.67
C HIS A 76 5.44 3.05 0.99
N LEU A 77 5.20 2.14 1.92
CA LEU A 77 3.85 1.83 2.41
C LEU A 77 3.26 3.01 3.18
N ASP A 78 4.05 3.72 3.98
CA ASP A 78 3.62 4.94 4.67
C ASP A 78 3.35 6.08 3.69
N GLN A 79 4.23 6.28 2.70
CA GLN A 79 4.04 7.25 1.62
C GLN A 79 2.75 7.01 0.83
N ALA A 80 2.29 5.76 0.70
CA ALA A 80 1.06 5.43 -0.02
C ALA A 80 -0.22 5.93 0.71
N PHE A 81 -0.15 6.25 2.01
CA PHE A 81 -1.32 6.77 2.74
C PHE A 81 -1.79 8.14 2.25
N VAL A 82 -0.85 9.04 1.93
CA VAL A 82 -1.17 10.40 1.49
C VAL A 82 -2.02 10.39 0.22
N PRO A 83 -1.58 9.79 -0.90
CA PRO A 83 -2.38 9.73 -2.11
C PRO A 83 -3.65 8.88 -1.93
N MET A 84 -3.66 7.87 -1.04
CA MET A 84 -4.89 7.14 -0.71
C MET A 84 -5.93 8.04 -0.02
N LYS A 85 -5.53 8.89 0.92
CA LYS A 85 -6.44 9.85 1.58
C LYS A 85 -7.01 10.86 0.58
N GLU A 86 -6.15 11.41 -0.27
CA GLU A 86 -6.57 12.34 -1.33
C GLU A 86 -7.56 11.68 -2.30
N ALA A 87 -7.29 10.44 -2.72
CA ALA A 87 -8.18 9.66 -3.59
C ALA A 87 -9.56 9.45 -2.94
N LEU A 88 -9.63 9.37 -1.61
CA LEU A 88 -10.85 9.21 -0.83
C LEU A 88 -11.54 10.54 -0.48
N GLY A 89 -10.95 11.68 -0.86
CA GLY A 89 -11.45 13.00 -0.49
C GLY A 89 -11.29 13.33 0.99
N GLU A 90 -10.39 12.64 1.69
CA GLU A 90 -10.06 12.91 3.08
C GLU A 90 -9.03 14.06 3.16
N SER A 91 -9.16 14.92 4.17
CA SER A 91 -8.14 15.95 4.42
C SER A 91 -6.81 15.30 4.84
N VAL A 92 -5.73 15.74 4.20
CA VAL A 92 -4.34 15.31 4.48
C VAL A 92 -3.81 15.99 5.73
#